data_AF-A0A6L4ASV2-F1
#
_entry.id   AF-A0A6L4ASV2-F1
#
_cell.length_a   1.000
_cell.length_b   1.000
_cell.length_c   1.000
_cell.angle_alpha   90.00
_cell.angle_beta   90.00
_cell.angle_gamma   90.00
#
_symmetry.space_group_name_H-M   'P 1'
#
loop_
_entity.id
_entity.type
_entity.pdbx_description
1 polymer ?
#
loop_
_entity_poly.entity_id
_entity_poly.type
_entity_poly.pdbx_seq_one_letter_code
_entity_poly.pdbx_strand_id
1 'polypeptide(L)'
;MPGASAGKTGSHLPPYEQFILLRVVSGVCERASAITATFSGWLLAGFGGAVALILSNESALVDRLPKARVDCIFVLFAASSIAAFVAKWHAVFIARVVGAIKAVLEVLDAHEKEARELDVDLPLPPVQLFGSLMLEAVPRPARYFVKMIVDKDAGDTLASARKCARRTFWQSALTTLQVGLFAAAVAVVIWPSG
;
A
#
# COMPACT_ATOMS: atom_id res chain seq x y z
N MET A 1 4.40 -44.26 22.13
CA MET A 1 4.65 -43.21 21.11
C MET A 1 3.91 -41.94 21.50
N PRO A 2 4.58 -40.91 22.05
CA PRO A 2 4.04 -39.56 22.15
C PRO A 2 4.57 -38.69 21.01
N GLY A 3 3.67 -37.93 20.39
CA GLY A 3 3.90 -37.16 19.17
C GLY A 3 4.79 -35.93 19.36
N ALA A 4 5.72 -35.76 18.42
CA ALA A 4 6.43 -34.51 18.19
C ALA A 4 5.46 -33.49 17.57
N SER A 5 4.91 -32.59 18.39
CA SER A 5 4.31 -31.36 17.90
C SER A 5 5.46 -30.41 17.55
N ALA A 6 5.69 -30.23 16.26
CA ALA A 6 6.66 -29.30 15.71
C ALA A 6 6.37 -27.88 16.23
N GLY A 7 7.24 -27.40 17.12
CA GLY A 7 7.31 -26.00 17.49
C GLY A 7 7.58 -25.18 16.23
N LYS A 8 6.62 -24.32 15.86
CA LYS A 8 6.86 -23.28 14.87
C LYS A 8 8.03 -22.44 15.39
N THR A 9 9.15 -22.53 14.71
CA THR A 9 10.33 -21.68 14.88
C THR A 9 9.95 -20.25 14.53
N GLY A 10 9.34 -19.55 15.50
CA GLY A 10 9.28 -18.10 15.50
C GLY A 10 10.70 -17.60 15.73
N SER A 11 11.33 -17.09 14.68
CA SER A 11 12.59 -16.38 14.79
C SER A 11 12.35 -15.14 15.67
N HIS A 12 12.54 -15.28 16.97
CA HIS A 12 12.50 -14.17 17.92
C HIS A 12 13.74 -13.30 17.69
N LEU A 13 13.65 -12.39 16.72
CA LEU A 13 14.57 -11.26 16.65
C LEU A 13 14.52 -10.54 18.01
N PRO A 14 15.67 -10.09 18.56
CA PRO A 14 15.67 -9.31 19.77
C PRO A 14 14.82 -8.03 19.59
N PRO A 15 14.17 -7.52 20.66
CA PRO A 15 13.17 -6.46 20.56
C PRO A 15 13.62 -5.25 19.74
N TYR A 16 14.87 -4.79 19.93
CA TYR A 16 15.44 -3.66 19.20
C TYR A 16 15.50 -3.88 17.67
N GLU A 17 15.77 -5.10 17.21
CA GLU A 17 15.80 -5.41 15.76
C GLU A 17 14.40 -5.40 15.16
N GLN A 18 13.39 -5.82 15.92
CA GLN A 18 12.00 -5.73 15.48
C GLN A 18 11.56 -4.28 15.31
N PHE A 19 12.00 -3.38 16.20
CA PHE A 19 11.73 -1.94 16.10
C PHE A 19 12.41 -1.31 14.88
N ILE A 20 13.69 -1.60 14.67
CA ILE A 20 14.44 -1.12 13.49
C ILE A 20 13.77 -1.62 12.21
N LEU A 21 13.42 -2.91 12.16
CA LEU A 21 12.73 -3.51 11.03
C LEU A 21 11.38 -2.83 10.77
N LEU A 22 10.59 -2.55 11.81
CA LEU A 22 9.31 -1.88 11.68
C LEU A 22 9.47 -0.46 11.12
N ARG A 23 10.44 0.32 11.64
CA ARG A 23 10.76 1.69 11.20
C ARG A 23 11.19 1.72 9.72
N VAL A 24 12.07 0.80 9.33
CA VAL A 24 12.56 0.68 7.95
C VAL A 24 11.42 0.25 7.02
N VAL A 25 10.68 -0.81 7.36
CA VAL A 25 9.60 -1.33 6.50
C VAL A 25 8.47 -0.32 6.35
N SER A 26 8.06 0.36 7.43
CA SER A 26 7.01 1.38 7.34
C SER A 26 7.44 2.55 6.46
N GLY A 27 8.70 3.02 6.59
CA GLY A 27 9.24 4.09 5.76
C GLY A 27 9.34 3.71 4.28
N VAL A 28 9.81 2.50 3.98
CA VAL A 28 9.89 1.98 2.59
C VAL A 28 8.50 1.81 2.00
N CYS A 29 7.56 1.20 2.72
CA CYS A 29 6.20 0.98 2.23
C CYS A 29 5.46 2.29 1.98
N GLU A 30 5.64 3.29 2.84
CA GLU A 30 5.06 4.63 2.64
C GLU A 30 5.58 5.30 1.37
N ARG A 31 6.90 5.38 1.21
CA ARG A 31 7.52 6.02 0.05
C ARG A 31 7.15 5.29 -1.24
N ALA A 32 7.23 3.96 -1.25
CA ALA A 32 6.85 3.15 -2.40
C ALA A 32 5.37 3.35 -2.75
N SER A 33 4.47 3.25 -1.77
CA SER A 33 3.03 3.47 -1.94
C SER A 33 2.73 4.88 -2.48
N ALA A 34 3.40 5.91 -1.96
CA ALA A 34 3.21 7.29 -2.42
C ALA A 34 3.66 7.48 -3.87
N ILE A 35 4.84 6.97 -4.24
CA ILE A 35 5.35 7.02 -5.62
C ILE A 35 4.39 6.29 -6.57
N THR A 36 3.98 5.08 -6.21
CA THR A 36 3.04 4.29 -7.02
C THR A 36 1.69 4.98 -7.17
N ALA A 37 1.16 5.58 -6.09
CA ALA A 37 -0.11 6.31 -6.14
C ALA A 37 -0.04 7.55 -7.04
N THR A 38 1.05 8.32 -6.96
CA THR A 38 1.27 9.50 -7.81
C THR A 38 1.39 9.10 -9.27
N PHE A 39 2.21 8.09 -9.58
CA PHE A 39 2.38 7.59 -10.95
C PHE A 39 1.07 7.05 -11.55
N SER A 40 0.31 6.25 -10.78
CA SER A 40 -1.03 5.79 -11.16
C SER A 40 -1.97 6.96 -11.46
N GLY A 41 -1.90 8.04 -10.68
CA GLY A 41 -2.65 9.27 -10.92
C GLY A 41 -2.29 9.95 -12.24
N TRP A 42 -0.99 10.05 -12.56
CA TRP A 42 -0.52 10.61 -13.82
C TRP A 42 -0.97 9.79 -15.03
N LEU A 43 -0.86 8.45 -14.95
CA LEU A 43 -1.34 7.55 -16.00
C LEU A 43 -2.83 7.74 -16.26
N LEU A 44 -3.64 7.79 -15.19
CA LEU A 44 -5.08 7.94 -15.32
C LEU A 44 -5.46 9.31 -15.91
N ALA A 45 -4.79 10.38 -15.47
CA ALA A 45 -5.02 11.72 -16.01
C ALA A 45 -4.62 11.81 -17.50
N GLY A 46 -3.47 11.26 -17.87
CA GLY A 46 -3.02 11.21 -19.26
C GLY A 46 -3.94 10.39 -20.15
N PHE A 47 -4.35 9.20 -19.70
CA PHE A 47 -5.29 8.36 -20.45
C PHE A 47 -6.67 9.03 -20.54
N GLY A 48 -7.18 9.61 -19.45
CA GLY A 48 -8.44 10.36 -19.45
C GLY A 48 -8.41 11.55 -20.40
N GLY A 49 -7.30 12.29 -20.44
CA GLY A 49 -7.09 13.39 -21.40
C GLY A 49 -7.10 12.90 -22.85
N ALA A 50 -6.43 11.78 -23.15
CA ALA A 50 -6.44 11.19 -24.49
C ALA A 50 -7.84 10.73 -24.90
N VAL A 51 -8.59 10.09 -24.00
CA VAL A 51 -9.98 9.67 -24.24
C VAL A 51 -10.90 10.86 -24.46
N ALA A 52 -10.75 11.93 -23.67
CA ALA A 52 -11.51 13.16 -23.85
C ALA A 52 -11.24 13.82 -25.22
N LEU A 53 -9.99 13.77 -25.71
CA LEU A 53 -9.63 14.23 -27.06
C LEU A 53 -10.27 13.39 -28.17
N ILE A 54 -10.34 12.07 -27.99
CA ILE A 54 -11.02 11.18 -28.93
C ILE A 54 -12.52 11.51 -28.98
N LEU A 55 -13.16 11.72 -27.83
CA LEU A 55 -14.58 12.10 -27.74
C LEU A 55 -14.84 13.45 -28.39
N SER A 56 -14.02 14.47 -28.10
CA SER A 56 -14.24 15.82 -28.62
C SER A 56 -14.05 15.92 -30.13
N ASN A 57 -13.31 14.99 -30.73
CA ASN A 57 -13.05 14.93 -32.16
C ASN A 57 -13.69 13.71 -32.84
N GLU A 58 -14.71 13.10 -32.22
CA GLU A 58 -15.33 11.86 -32.71
C GLU A 58 -15.78 11.99 -34.17
N SER A 59 -16.43 13.10 -34.53
CA SER A 59 -16.91 13.35 -35.90
C SER A 59 -15.80 13.39 -36.95
N ALA A 60 -14.58 13.81 -36.59
CA ALA A 60 -13.42 13.81 -37.48
C ALA A 60 -12.65 12.47 -37.46
N LEU A 61 -12.82 11.68 -36.40
CA LEU A 61 -12.15 10.39 -36.20
C LEU A 61 -12.94 9.21 -36.77
N VAL A 62 -14.26 9.29 -36.89
CA VAL A 62 -15.11 8.21 -37.44
C VAL A 62 -14.65 7.77 -38.84
N ASP A 63 -14.14 8.69 -39.66
CA ASP A 63 -13.63 8.39 -41.00
C ASP A 63 -12.24 7.71 -41.01
N ARG A 64 -11.51 7.77 -39.88
CA ARG A 64 -10.12 7.26 -39.77
C ARG A 64 -9.96 6.11 -38.79
N LEU A 65 -10.86 5.97 -37.82
CA LEU A 65 -10.83 4.94 -36.80
C LEU A 65 -12.18 4.20 -36.80
N PRO A 66 -12.20 2.88 -37.05
CA PRO A 66 -13.40 2.09 -36.91
C PRO A 66 -13.99 2.22 -35.50
N LYS A 67 -15.31 2.35 -35.40
CA LYS A 67 -16.04 2.46 -34.12
C LYS A 67 -15.65 1.37 -33.12
N ALA A 68 -15.44 0.14 -33.58
CA ALA A 68 -15.01 -0.98 -32.73
C ALA A 68 -13.68 -0.72 -31.99
N ARG A 69 -12.75 0.03 -32.58
CA ARG A 69 -11.48 0.40 -31.93
C ARG A 69 -11.68 1.47 -30.87
N VAL A 70 -12.55 2.44 -31.17
CA VAL A 70 -12.94 3.49 -30.21
C VAL A 70 -13.60 2.85 -28.98
N ASP A 71 -14.56 1.96 -29.18
CA ASP A 71 -15.21 1.21 -28.10
C ASP A 71 -14.20 0.40 -27.28
N CYS A 72 -13.24 -0.26 -27.94
CA CYS A 72 -12.15 -1.00 -27.28
C CYS A 72 -11.30 -0.07 -26.38
N ILE A 73 -10.94 1.12 -26.85
CA ILE A 73 -10.17 2.11 -26.06
C ILE A 73 -10.95 2.51 -24.80
N PHE A 74 -12.27 2.71 -24.90
CA PHE A 74 -13.11 3.01 -23.73
C PHE A 74 -13.15 1.86 -22.72
N VAL A 75 -13.27 0.62 -23.19
CA VAL A 75 -13.23 -0.57 -22.31
C VAL A 75 -11.88 -0.66 -21.59
N LEU A 76 -10.77 -0.43 -22.29
CA LEU A 76 -9.43 -0.41 -21.70
C LEU A 76 -9.26 0.74 -20.69
N PHE A 77 -9.81 1.91 -20.99
CA PHE A 77 -9.81 3.05 -20.06
C PHE A 77 -10.64 2.76 -18.81
N ALA A 78 -11.83 2.18 -18.95
CA ALA A 78 -12.68 1.79 -17.83
C ALA A 78 -11.98 0.74 -16.95
N ALA A 79 -11.39 -0.29 -17.55
CA ALA A 79 -10.60 -1.29 -16.83
C ALA A 79 -9.40 -0.67 -16.08
N SER A 80 -8.68 0.26 -16.72
CA SER A 80 -7.56 0.98 -16.11
C SER A 80 -8.02 1.87 -14.94
N SER A 81 -9.19 2.49 -15.06
CA SER A 81 -9.81 3.30 -14.00
C SER A 81 -10.20 2.46 -12.78
N ILE A 82 -10.76 1.27 -12.99
CA ILE A 82 -11.08 0.32 -11.92
C ILE A 82 -9.78 -0.14 -11.22
N ALA A 83 -8.75 -0.50 -11.98
CA ALA A 83 -7.45 -0.85 -11.41
C ALA A 83 -6.84 0.30 -10.60
N ALA A 84 -6.96 1.55 -11.08
CA ALA A 84 -6.54 2.76 -10.36
C ALA A 84 -7.23 2.89 -9.01
N PHE A 85 -8.55 2.71 -9.02
CA PHE A 85 -9.39 2.82 -7.84
C PHE A 85 -8.99 1.80 -6.78
N VAL A 86 -8.80 0.53 -7.18
CA VAL A 86 -8.35 -0.53 -6.27
C VAL A 86 -6.93 -0.27 -5.75
N ALA A 87 -6.01 0.22 -6.60
CA ALA A 87 -4.67 0.60 -6.16
C ALA A 87 -4.69 1.73 -5.12
N LYS A 88 -5.52 2.77 -5.33
CA LYS A 88 -5.72 3.85 -4.36
C LYS A 88 -6.34 3.36 -3.05
N TRP A 89 -7.27 2.40 -3.14
CA TRP A 89 -7.83 1.77 -1.95
C TRP A 89 -6.74 1.09 -1.11
N HIS A 90 -5.82 0.35 -1.72
CA HIS A 90 -4.65 -0.20 -1.04
C HIS A 90 -3.75 0.88 -0.42
N ALA A 91 -3.50 1.98 -1.14
CA ALA A 91 -2.69 3.09 -0.65
C ALA A 91 -3.27 3.72 0.63
N VAL A 92 -4.60 3.89 0.71
CA VAL A 92 -5.28 4.41 1.92
C VAL A 92 -5.03 3.49 3.12
N PHE A 93 -5.07 2.18 2.93
CA PHE A 93 -4.77 1.24 4.01
C PHE A 93 -3.31 1.28 4.43
N ILE A 94 -2.37 1.37 3.48
CA ILE A 94 -0.94 1.49 3.78
C ILE A 94 -0.71 2.76 4.60
N ALA A 95 -1.27 3.89 4.18
CA ALA A 95 -1.18 5.16 4.90
C ALA A 95 -1.72 5.07 6.34
N ARG A 96 -2.84 4.37 6.56
CA ARG A 96 -3.39 4.16 7.91
C ARG A 96 -2.46 3.30 8.78
N VAL A 97 -1.93 2.20 8.25
CA VAL A 97 -1.03 1.32 9.00
C VAL A 97 0.28 2.02 9.32
N VAL A 98 0.89 2.70 8.34
CA VAL A 98 2.11 3.49 8.54
C VAL A 98 1.87 4.62 9.52
N GLY A 99 0.76 5.35 9.40
CA GLY A 99 0.43 6.44 10.32
C GLY A 99 0.32 5.97 11.78
N ALA A 100 -0.30 4.80 12.00
CA ALA A 100 -0.37 4.21 13.33
C ALA A 100 1.02 3.76 13.84
N ILE A 101 1.88 3.20 12.98
CA ILE A 101 3.26 2.85 13.33
C ILE A 101 4.07 4.10 13.70
N LYS A 102 3.96 5.18 12.92
CA LYS A 102 4.68 6.44 13.16
C LYS A 102 4.29 7.09 14.48
N ALA A 103 2.99 7.17 14.79
CA ALA A 103 2.53 7.72 16.05
C ALA A 103 3.13 6.97 17.26
N VAL A 104 3.30 5.66 17.15
CA VAL A 104 3.95 4.87 18.21
C VAL A 104 5.46 5.07 18.23
N LEU A 105 6.12 5.13 17.07
CA LEU A 105 7.55 5.46 17.00
C LEU A 105 7.86 6.84 17.58
N GLU A 106 6.98 7.83 17.42
CA GLU A 106 7.14 9.17 18.01
C GLU A 106 7.07 9.13 19.54
N VAL A 107 6.14 8.34 20.12
CA VAL A 107 6.06 8.15 21.57
C VAL A 107 7.28 7.40 22.10
N LEU A 108 7.79 6.41 21.36
CA LEU A 108 9.01 5.70 21.74
C LEU A 108 10.26 6.59 21.63
N ASP A 109 10.43 7.33 20.53
CA ASP A 109 11.56 8.25 20.35
C ASP A 109 11.56 9.32 21.47
N ALA A 110 10.38 9.75 21.95
CA ALA A 110 10.27 10.66 23.10
C ALA A 110 10.73 10.02 24.42
N HIS A 111 10.29 8.80 24.71
CA HIS A 111 10.73 8.08 25.91
C HIS A 111 12.21 7.66 25.86
N GLU A 112 12.74 7.33 24.68
CA GLU A 112 14.17 7.04 24.50
C GLU A 112 15.01 8.30 24.74
N LYS A 113 14.52 9.47 24.29
CA LYS A 113 15.18 10.74 24.54
C LYS A 113 15.19 11.09 26.04
N GLU A 114 14.06 10.91 26.73
CA GLU A 114 13.97 11.08 28.20
C GLU A 114 14.90 10.11 28.94
N ALA A 115 14.94 8.84 28.55
CA ALA A 115 15.83 7.83 29.13
C ALA A 115 17.30 8.21 29.03
N ARG A 116 17.70 8.70 27.84
CA ARG A 116 19.07 9.10 27.53
C ARG A 116 19.49 10.37 28.26
N GLU A 117 18.55 11.27 28.56
CA GLU A 117 18.78 12.45 29.40
C GLU A 117 18.93 12.11 30.89
N LEU A 118 18.34 11.00 31.33
CA LEU A 118 18.38 10.53 32.73
C LEU A 118 19.52 9.51 33.02
N ASP A 119 20.30 9.10 32.02
CA ASP A 119 21.35 8.06 32.11
C ASP A 119 20.83 6.74 32.68
N VAL A 120 19.56 6.44 32.42
CA VAL A 120 18.90 5.20 32.84
C VAL A 120 18.83 4.26 31.64
N ASP A 121 19.39 3.07 31.81
CA ASP A 121 19.29 1.99 30.83
C ASP A 121 17.83 1.53 30.75
N LEU A 122 17.08 2.04 29.76
CA LEU A 122 15.68 1.68 29.61
C LEU A 122 15.59 0.31 28.94
N PRO A 123 14.99 -0.72 29.59
CA PRO A 123 14.54 -1.88 28.85
C PRO A 123 13.45 -1.41 27.89
N LEU A 124 13.76 -1.42 26.58
CA LEU A 124 12.79 -1.21 25.50
C LEU A 124 11.49 -1.93 25.88
N PRO A 125 10.36 -1.23 25.99
CA PRO A 125 9.16 -1.85 26.52
C PRO A 125 8.80 -3.06 25.64
N PRO A 126 8.43 -4.20 26.26
CA PRO A 126 8.13 -5.41 25.52
C PRO A 126 7.08 -5.12 24.45
N VAL A 127 7.13 -5.84 23.33
CA VAL A 127 6.23 -5.71 22.16
C VAL A 127 4.74 -5.71 22.54
N GLN A 128 4.38 -6.21 23.73
CA GLN A 128 3.04 -6.17 24.30
C GLN A 128 2.58 -4.74 24.70
N LEU A 129 3.50 -3.88 25.15
CA LEU A 129 3.25 -2.45 25.42
C LEU A 129 3.04 -1.65 24.13
N PHE A 130 3.64 -2.09 23.02
CA PHE A 130 3.42 -1.54 21.68
C PHE A 130 1.97 -1.72 21.23
N GLY A 131 1.37 -2.88 21.51
CA GLY A 131 -0.04 -3.18 21.22
C GLY A 131 -1.00 -2.32 22.03
N SER A 132 -0.73 -2.09 23.32
CA SER A 132 -1.57 -1.24 24.18
C SER A 132 -1.45 0.25 23.81
N LEU A 133 -0.25 0.75 23.54
CA LEU A 133 -0.02 2.13 23.08
C LEU A 133 -0.65 2.40 21.70
N MET A 134 -0.59 1.43 20.78
CA MET A 134 -1.30 1.50 19.49
C MET A 134 -2.83 1.66 19.66
N LEU A 135 -3.42 0.96 20.63
CA LEU A 135 -4.86 1.02 20.87
C LEU A 135 -5.28 2.34 21.53
N GLU A 136 -4.39 2.93 22.32
CA GLU A 136 -4.65 4.14 23.08
C GLU A 136 -4.51 5.41 22.22
N ALA A 137 -3.49 5.47 21.37
CA ALA A 137 -3.18 6.59 20.47
C ALA A 137 -4.15 6.73 19.27
N VAL A 138 -4.97 5.72 19.01
CA VAL A 138 -5.86 5.69 17.85
C VAL A 138 -7.26 6.19 18.24
N PRO A 139 -7.86 7.12 17.46
CA PRO A 139 -9.20 7.63 17.73
C PRO A 139 -10.24 6.51 17.77
N ARG A 140 -11.20 6.58 18.69
CA ARG A 140 -12.18 5.52 19.03
C ARG A 140 -12.77 4.73 17.84
N PRO A 141 -13.18 5.32 16.70
CA PRO A 141 -13.71 4.54 15.58
C PRO A 141 -12.66 3.66 14.88
N ALA A 142 -11.38 4.06 14.88
CA ALA A 142 -10.29 3.30 14.29
C ALA A 142 -9.73 2.22 15.25
N ARG A 143 -10.07 2.29 16.55
CA ARG A 143 -9.70 1.28 17.54
C ARG A 143 -10.23 -0.10 17.19
N TYR A 144 -11.42 -0.21 16.56
CA TYR A 144 -11.98 -1.50 16.17
C TYR A 144 -11.12 -2.22 15.12
N PHE A 145 -10.54 -1.47 14.18
CA PHE A 145 -9.65 -2.01 13.15
C PHE A 145 -8.26 -2.32 13.68
N VAL A 146 -7.73 -1.45 14.56
CA VAL A 146 -6.44 -1.68 15.21
C VAL A 146 -6.54 -2.87 16.17
N LYS A 147 -7.62 -2.99 16.93
CA LYS A 147 -7.91 -4.16 17.77
C LYS A 147 -8.03 -5.44 16.95
N MET A 148 -8.61 -5.38 15.74
CA MET A 148 -8.65 -6.53 14.83
C MET A 148 -7.27 -6.94 14.28
N ILE A 149 -6.32 -6.00 14.21
CA ILE A 149 -4.92 -6.24 13.78
C ILE A 149 -4.06 -6.69 14.97
N VAL A 150 -4.26 -6.10 16.14
CA VAL A 150 -3.51 -6.35 17.38
C VAL A 150 -3.98 -7.63 18.07
N ASP A 151 -5.28 -7.86 18.26
CA ASP A 151 -5.80 -9.06 18.96
C ASP A 151 -5.59 -10.36 18.16
N LYS A 152 -5.38 -10.29 16.83
CA LYS A 152 -5.06 -11.47 16.02
C LYS A 152 -3.57 -11.80 15.95
N ASP A 153 -2.69 -10.82 16.20
CA ASP A 153 -1.25 -10.93 15.91
C ASP A 153 -0.36 -10.34 17.03
N ALA A 154 -0.83 -10.28 18.29
CA ALA A 154 -0.11 -9.71 19.44
C ALA A 154 1.26 -10.38 19.77
N GLY A 155 1.73 -11.33 18.96
CA GLY A 155 3.05 -11.94 19.06
C GLY A 155 3.98 -11.73 17.86
N ASP A 156 3.53 -11.15 16.73
CA ASP A 156 4.31 -11.18 15.49
C ASP A 156 4.27 -9.83 14.73
N THR A 157 5.06 -8.86 15.17
CA THR A 157 5.35 -7.58 14.48
C THR A 157 5.76 -7.78 13.01
N LEU A 158 6.42 -8.90 12.71
CA LEU A 158 6.73 -9.36 11.36
C LEU A 158 5.47 -9.62 10.51
N ALA A 159 4.35 -10.06 11.10
CA ALA A 159 3.11 -10.29 10.36
C ALA A 159 2.49 -8.97 9.85
N SER A 160 2.54 -7.90 10.66
CA SER A 160 2.10 -6.56 10.25
C SER A 160 2.99 -5.99 9.14
N ALA A 161 4.31 -6.15 9.25
CA ALA A 161 5.27 -5.78 8.21
C ALA A 161 5.00 -6.53 6.89
N ARG A 162 4.79 -7.86 6.94
CA ARG A 162 4.45 -8.69 5.77
C ARG A 162 3.13 -8.29 5.13
N LYS A 163 2.10 -7.97 5.92
CA LYS A 163 0.80 -7.49 5.41
C LYS A 163 0.94 -6.14 4.70
N CYS A 164 1.74 -5.22 5.27
CA CYS A 164 2.04 -3.94 4.64
C CYS A 164 2.75 -4.15 3.30
N ALA A 165 3.85 -4.92 3.29
CA ALA A 165 4.61 -5.24 2.08
C ALA A 165 3.74 -5.92 1.00
N ARG A 166 2.89 -6.88 1.38
CA ARG A 166 1.96 -7.56 0.45
C ARG A 166 0.97 -6.59 -0.17
N ARG A 167 0.47 -5.61 0.58
CA ARG A 167 -0.43 -4.58 0.04
C ARG A 167 0.30 -3.62 -0.88
N THR A 168 1.51 -3.21 -0.54
CA THR A 168 2.36 -2.39 -1.43
C THR A 168 2.66 -3.13 -2.73
N PHE A 169 2.94 -4.44 -2.66
CA PHE A 169 3.11 -5.28 -3.85
C PHE A 169 1.85 -5.33 -4.72
N TRP A 170 0.66 -5.55 -4.12
CA TRP A 170 -0.60 -5.53 -4.87
C TRP A 170 -0.90 -4.18 -5.51
N GLN A 171 -0.63 -3.08 -4.79
CA GLN A 171 -0.76 -1.74 -5.35
C GLN A 171 0.15 -1.56 -6.57
N SER A 172 1.43 -1.98 -6.45
CA SER A 172 2.39 -1.93 -7.56
C SER A 172 1.94 -2.80 -8.73
N ALA A 173 1.48 -4.03 -8.49
CA ALA A 173 0.99 -4.93 -9.53
C ALA A 173 -0.22 -4.35 -10.28
N LEU A 174 -1.15 -3.70 -9.57
CA LEU A 174 -2.29 -3.01 -10.19
C LEU A 174 -1.83 -1.83 -11.04
N THR A 175 -0.85 -1.05 -10.58
CA THR A 175 -0.29 0.05 -11.37
C THR A 175 0.47 -0.47 -12.60
N THR A 176 1.19 -1.59 -12.52
CA THR A 176 1.78 -2.25 -13.70
C THR A 176 0.72 -2.72 -14.68
N LEU A 177 -0.40 -3.26 -14.19
CA LEU A 177 -1.55 -3.60 -15.03
C LEU A 177 -2.11 -2.37 -15.77
N GLN A 178 -2.19 -1.21 -15.11
CA GLN A 178 -2.60 0.04 -15.78
C GLN A 178 -1.66 0.44 -16.90
N VAL A 179 -0.34 0.30 -16.71
CA VAL A 179 0.64 0.55 -17.77
C VAL A 179 0.40 -0.38 -18.96
N GLY A 180 0.14 -1.66 -18.70
CA GLY A 180 -0.20 -2.64 -19.74
C GLY A 180 -1.48 -2.28 -20.50
N LEU A 181 -2.53 -1.87 -19.79
CA LEU A 181 -3.80 -1.45 -20.40
C LEU A 181 -3.64 -0.18 -21.23
N PHE A 182 -2.86 0.79 -20.75
CA PHE A 182 -2.53 2.00 -21.50
C PHE A 182 -1.74 1.67 -22.77
N ALA A 183 -0.70 0.83 -22.67
CA ALA A 183 0.08 0.38 -23.81
C ALA A 183 -0.78 -0.39 -24.84
N ALA A 184 -1.71 -1.24 -24.38
CA ALA A 184 -2.66 -1.93 -25.24
C ALA A 184 -3.59 -0.94 -25.96
N ALA A 185 -4.07 0.11 -25.28
CA ALA A 185 -4.89 1.14 -25.91
C ALA A 185 -4.12 1.90 -27.00
N VAL A 186 -2.86 2.24 -26.74
CA VAL A 186 -1.97 2.84 -27.74
C VAL A 186 -1.77 1.90 -28.93
N ALA A 187 -1.56 0.61 -28.69
CA ALA A 187 -1.42 -0.38 -29.75
C ALA A 187 -2.68 -0.47 -30.62
N VAL A 188 -3.88 -0.43 -30.02
CA VAL A 188 -5.17 -0.41 -30.75
C VAL A 188 -5.28 0.80 -31.69
N VAL A 189 -4.76 1.96 -31.26
CA VAL A 189 -4.76 3.19 -32.08
C VAL A 189 -3.77 3.08 -33.25
N ILE A 190 -2.56 2.56 -33.01
CA ILE A 190 -1.47 2.55 -34.00
C ILE A 190 -1.61 1.37 -34.98
N TRP A 191 -2.26 0.28 -34.59
CA TRP A 191 -2.32 -0.93 -35.42
C TRP A 191 -2.94 -0.64 -36.79
N PRO A 192 -2.30 -0.99 -37.91
CA PRO A 192 -2.84 -0.69 -39.23
C PRO A 192 -4.20 -1.39 -39.44
N SER A 193 -5.17 -0.64 -39.94
CA SER A 193 -6.43 -1.19 -40.46
C SER A 193 -6.12 -1.84 -41.80
N GLY A 194 -5.92 -3.16 -41.79
CA GLY A 194 -5.89 -3.96 -43.01
C GLY A 194 -7.28 -4.10 -43.61
#